data_AF-A0A2V2R3D9-F1
#
_entry.id   AF-A0A2V2R3D9-F1
#
_cell.length_a   1.000
_cell.length_b   1.000
_cell.length_c   1.000
_cell.angle_alpha   90.00
_cell.angle_beta   90.00
_cell.angle_gamma   90.00
#
_symmetry.space_group_name_H-M   'P 1'
#
loop_
_entity.id
_entity.type
_entity.pdbx_description
1 polymer ?
#
loop_
_entity_poly.entity_id
_entity_poly.type
_entity_poly.pdbx_seq_one_letter_code
_entity_poly.pdbx_strand_id
1 'polypeptide(L)'
;MKREIDISTISYDEWLTFVFDHPVPDNALQPTDWYWEFNYEVSNVAQLIKYVTDLCNSFSKVSEIYSLPQLDQGIWFVIGPCIDFGQYLRNKDVSIDLRQSCVRAMYWVYADFVSKRKLQETQTCFWMWWDLLPQAFYIKGDTGHFDDDSKEMEGTILETLSSILQLQDITSQRCALHGLGHLKHPKAREVVGDYIDEHGGEWNEEGRQWLETCREGTVE
;
A
#
# COMPACT_ATOMS: atom_id res chain seq x y z
N MET A 1 20.26 8.32 -22.83
CA MET A 1 18.93 8.93 -22.97
C MET A 1 17.95 7.93 -22.39
N LYS A 2 17.16 8.32 -21.38
CA LYS A 2 16.13 7.42 -20.83
C LYS A 2 15.01 7.24 -21.86
N ARG A 3 14.40 6.06 -21.87
CA ARG A 3 13.22 5.78 -22.70
C ARG A 3 12.01 6.49 -22.10
N GLU A 4 11.07 6.92 -22.92
CA GLU A 4 9.81 7.51 -22.43
C GLU A 4 8.69 6.48 -22.55
N ILE A 5 7.84 6.39 -21.53
CA ILE A 5 6.67 5.53 -21.54
C ILE A 5 5.55 6.16 -20.73
N ASP A 6 4.35 6.19 -21.30
CA ASP A 6 3.13 6.48 -20.55
C ASP A 6 2.46 5.17 -20.14
N ILE A 7 2.63 4.80 -18.87
CA ILE A 7 2.14 3.52 -18.33
C ILE A 7 0.61 3.48 -18.21
N SER A 8 -0.07 4.62 -18.35
CA SER A 8 -1.53 4.71 -18.29
C SER A 8 -2.21 4.54 -19.65
N THR A 9 -1.43 4.42 -20.73
CA THR A 9 -1.94 4.31 -22.12
C THR A 9 -1.81 2.91 -22.72
N ILE A 10 -0.92 2.08 -22.17
CA ILE A 10 -0.81 0.65 -22.52
C ILE A 10 -1.99 -0.12 -21.93
N SER A 11 -2.30 -1.30 -22.46
CA SER A 11 -3.37 -2.16 -21.93
C SER A 11 -3.05 -2.69 -20.53
N TYR A 12 -4.06 -3.18 -19.80
CA TYR A 12 -3.85 -3.75 -18.46
C TYR A 12 -2.89 -4.93 -18.45
N ASP A 13 -2.98 -5.83 -19.44
CA ASP A 13 -2.09 -6.98 -19.54
C ASP A 13 -0.64 -6.55 -19.82
N GLU A 14 -0.45 -5.58 -20.72
CA GLU A 14 0.87 -4.98 -20.97
C GLU A 14 1.40 -4.26 -19.74
N TRP A 15 0.54 -3.59 -18.97
CA TRP A 15 0.89 -2.95 -17.71
C TRP A 15 1.33 -3.97 -16.66
N LEU A 16 0.62 -5.10 -16.50
CA LEU A 16 1.04 -6.18 -15.59
C LEU A 16 2.40 -6.75 -15.99
N THR A 17 2.60 -7.07 -17.27
CA THR A 17 3.90 -7.51 -17.77
C THR A 17 4.97 -6.46 -17.52
N PHE A 18 4.68 -5.19 -17.79
CA PHE A 18 5.63 -4.10 -17.56
C PHE A 18 5.95 -3.88 -16.08
N VAL A 19 5.02 -4.13 -15.16
CA VAL A 19 5.26 -3.94 -13.72
C VAL A 19 6.03 -5.13 -13.13
N PHE A 20 5.72 -6.35 -13.54
CA PHE A 20 6.18 -7.57 -12.84
C PHE A 20 7.16 -8.44 -13.62
N ASP A 21 7.19 -8.40 -14.96
CA ASP A 21 8.00 -9.31 -15.78
C ASP A 21 9.42 -8.77 -16.01
N HIS A 22 10.15 -8.60 -14.91
CA HIS A 22 11.54 -8.17 -14.93
C HIS A 22 12.45 -9.18 -14.23
N PRO A 23 13.72 -9.30 -14.67
CA PRO A 23 14.71 -10.05 -13.93
C PRO A 23 14.87 -9.51 -12.51
N VAL A 24 14.96 -10.42 -11.54
CA VAL A 24 15.21 -10.09 -10.14
C VAL A 24 16.70 -10.30 -9.87
N PRO A 25 17.47 -9.27 -9.48
CA PRO A 25 18.88 -9.41 -9.16
C PRO A 25 19.10 -10.34 -7.97
N ASP A 26 20.17 -11.13 -8.00
CA ASP A 26 20.56 -12.02 -6.89
C ASP A 26 20.85 -11.25 -5.58
N ASN A 27 21.05 -9.92 -5.67
CA ASN A 27 21.33 -9.00 -4.57
C ASN A 27 20.27 -7.87 -4.49
N ALA A 28 19.04 -8.21 -4.10
CA ALA A 28 17.86 -7.34 -4.01
C ALA A 28 17.93 -6.13 -3.05
N LEU A 29 19.12 -5.71 -2.60
CA LEU A 29 19.33 -4.54 -1.73
C LEU A 29 19.45 -3.21 -2.49
N GLN A 30 19.45 -3.22 -3.82
CA GLN A 30 19.49 -2.02 -4.66
C GLN A 30 18.26 -1.94 -5.57
N PRO A 31 17.76 -0.72 -5.86
CA PRO A 31 16.68 -0.56 -6.81
C PRO A 31 17.10 -1.16 -8.15
N THR A 32 16.23 -1.99 -8.70
CA THR A 32 16.53 -2.76 -9.91
C THR A 32 16.80 -1.82 -11.08
N ASP A 33 17.89 -2.07 -11.81
CA ASP A 33 18.40 -1.18 -12.85
C ASP A 33 17.32 -0.70 -13.83
N TRP A 34 16.32 -1.56 -14.13
CA TRP A 34 15.24 -1.25 -15.08
C TRP A 34 14.35 -0.08 -14.64
N TYR A 35 14.15 0.17 -13.35
CA TYR A 35 13.36 1.31 -12.87
C TYR A 35 13.90 2.62 -13.44
N TRP A 36 15.22 2.72 -13.55
CA TRP A 36 15.89 3.96 -13.91
C TRP A 36 16.12 4.13 -15.40
N GLU A 37 15.76 3.13 -16.22
CA GLU A 37 15.92 3.17 -17.68
C GLU A 37 14.88 4.05 -18.37
N PHE A 38 13.78 4.36 -17.69
CA PHE A 38 12.65 5.11 -18.24
C PHE A 38 12.39 6.43 -17.52
N ASN A 39 11.76 7.34 -18.26
CA ASN A 39 10.95 8.43 -17.73
C ASN A 39 9.48 7.99 -17.86
N TYR A 40 8.78 7.96 -16.73
CA TYR A 40 7.39 7.52 -16.67
C TYR A 40 6.45 8.72 -16.76
N GLU A 41 5.44 8.59 -17.61
CA GLU A 41 4.30 9.51 -17.70
C GLU A 41 3.02 8.79 -17.27
N VAL A 42 2.09 9.56 -16.73
CA VAL A 42 0.72 9.12 -16.40
C VAL A 42 -0.23 10.21 -16.90
N SER A 43 -0.55 10.19 -18.20
CA SER A 43 -1.49 11.18 -18.77
C SER A 43 -2.95 10.86 -18.41
N ASN A 44 -3.27 9.61 -18.08
CA ASN A 44 -4.60 9.16 -17.68
C ASN A 44 -4.62 8.56 -16.27
N VAL A 45 -4.72 9.45 -15.27
CA VAL A 45 -4.71 9.09 -13.85
C VAL A 45 -5.85 8.15 -13.47
N ALA A 46 -7.05 8.36 -14.01
CA ALA A 46 -8.19 7.49 -13.75
C ALA A 46 -7.96 6.06 -14.26
N GLN A 47 -7.24 5.90 -15.38
CA GLN A 47 -6.90 4.59 -15.92
C GLN A 47 -5.86 3.87 -15.05
N LEU A 48 -4.83 4.58 -14.58
CA LEU A 48 -3.85 3.99 -13.67
C LEU A 48 -4.50 3.52 -12.36
N ILE A 49 -5.42 4.32 -11.79
CA ILE A 49 -6.17 3.91 -10.59
C ILE A 49 -7.00 2.65 -10.85
N LYS A 50 -7.62 2.52 -12.03
CA LYS A 50 -8.32 1.28 -12.41
C LYS A 50 -7.38 0.09 -12.49
N TYR A 51 -6.19 0.24 -13.09
CA TYR A 51 -5.21 -0.84 -13.16
C TYR A 51 -4.77 -1.31 -11.77
N VAL A 52 -4.49 -0.39 -10.85
CA VAL A 52 -4.14 -0.77 -9.47
C VAL A 52 -5.34 -1.41 -8.75
N THR A 53 -6.56 -0.92 -8.98
CA THR A 53 -7.79 -1.51 -8.43
C THR A 53 -7.97 -2.95 -8.92
N ASP A 54 -7.83 -3.18 -10.24
CA ASP A 54 -7.97 -4.49 -10.87
C ASP A 54 -6.86 -5.45 -10.41
N LEU A 55 -5.62 -4.94 -10.24
CA LEU A 55 -4.50 -5.69 -9.66
C LEU A 55 -4.85 -6.17 -8.25
N CYS A 56 -5.33 -5.29 -7.38
CA CYS A 56 -5.70 -5.66 -6.01
C CYS A 56 -6.84 -6.69 -5.99
N ASN A 57 -7.88 -6.50 -6.79
CA ASN A 57 -9.02 -7.42 -6.89
C ASN A 57 -8.65 -8.80 -7.49
N SER A 58 -7.58 -8.87 -8.28
CA SER A 58 -7.13 -10.10 -8.95
C SER A 58 -5.80 -10.61 -8.42
N PHE A 59 -5.32 -10.09 -7.28
CA PHE A 59 -3.95 -10.27 -6.84
C PHE A 59 -3.54 -11.74 -6.66
N SER A 60 -4.45 -12.57 -6.13
CA SER A 60 -4.21 -14.02 -6.01
C SER A 60 -3.87 -14.66 -7.36
N LYS A 61 -4.55 -14.27 -8.44
CA LYS A 61 -4.29 -14.83 -9.79
C LYS A 61 -2.98 -14.28 -10.37
N VAL A 62 -2.72 -12.99 -10.20
CA VAL A 62 -1.45 -12.38 -10.60
C VAL A 62 -0.27 -13.07 -9.89
N SER A 63 -0.44 -13.43 -8.62
CA SER A 63 0.56 -14.14 -7.83
C SER A 63 0.81 -15.61 -8.23
N GLU A 64 -0.04 -16.18 -9.10
CA GLU A 64 0.20 -17.51 -9.69
C GLU A 64 1.14 -17.42 -10.92
N ILE A 65 1.29 -16.23 -11.49
CA ILE A 65 2.08 -15.98 -12.70
C ILE A 65 3.49 -15.50 -12.32
N TYR A 66 3.57 -14.56 -11.38
CA TYR A 66 4.83 -13.92 -10.98
C TYR A 66 5.34 -14.46 -9.65
N SER A 67 6.67 -14.60 -9.55
CA SER A 67 7.33 -15.01 -8.31
C SER A 67 7.21 -13.93 -7.22
N LEU A 68 7.34 -14.32 -5.94
CA LEU A 68 7.29 -13.36 -4.83
C LEU A 68 8.30 -12.20 -4.99
N PRO A 69 9.56 -12.42 -5.40
CA PRO A 69 10.49 -11.30 -5.62
C PRO A 69 10.08 -10.39 -6.80
N GLN A 70 9.47 -10.93 -7.85
CA GLN A 70 8.91 -10.11 -8.94
C GLN A 70 7.72 -9.28 -8.46
N LEU A 71 6.82 -9.86 -7.66
CA LEU A 71 5.71 -9.13 -7.05
C LEU A 71 6.24 -8.01 -6.15
N ASP A 72 7.23 -8.30 -5.32
CA ASP A 72 7.82 -7.35 -4.39
C ASP A 72 8.37 -6.12 -5.12
N GLN A 73 9.20 -6.38 -6.12
CA GLN A 73 9.76 -5.36 -7.01
C GLN A 73 8.64 -4.61 -7.74
N GLY A 74 7.74 -5.30 -8.45
CA GLY A 74 6.68 -4.62 -9.20
C GLY A 74 5.78 -3.74 -8.34
N ILE A 75 5.47 -4.15 -7.10
CA ILE A 75 4.76 -3.27 -6.18
C ILE A 75 5.61 -2.07 -5.79
N TRP A 76 6.89 -2.26 -5.42
CA TRP A 76 7.81 -1.16 -5.13
C TRP A 76 7.94 -0.15 -6.28
N PHE A 77 7.88 -0.62 -7.52
CA PHE A 77 7.84 0.25 -8.69
C PHE A 77 6.61 1.19 -8.66
N VAL A 78 5.43 0.64 -8.32
CA VAL A 78 4.16 1.38 -8.30
C VAL A 78 4.06 2.32 -7.08
N ILE A 79 4.32 1.83 -5.87
CA ILE A 79 4.13 2.63 -4.65
C ILE A 79 5.34 3.49 -4.29
N GLY A 80 6.53 3.11 -4.76
CA GLY A 80 7.77 3.82 -4.49
C GLY A 80 7.98 5.04 -5.38
N PRO A 81 9.15 5.70 -5.29
CA PRO A 81 9.40 7.00 -5.91
C PRO A 81 9.34 7.05 -7.44
N CYS A 82 9.28 5.90 -8.12
CA CYS A 82 9.25 5.86 -9.58
C CYS A 82 7.91 6.35 -10.13
N ILE A 83 6.81 5.82 -9.56
CA ILE A 83 5.44 6.21 -9.91
C ILE A 83 4.81 7.05 -8.81
N ASP A 84 5.17 6.82 -7.55
CA ASP A 84 4.62 7.48 -6.36
C ASP A 84 3.08 7.47 -6.40
N PHE A 85 2.51 6.26 -6.52
CA PHE A 85 1.08 6.09 -6.82
C PHE A 85 0.16 6.81 -5.82
N GLY A 86 0.60 6.99 -4.57
CA GLY A 86 -0.16 7.71 -3.55
C GLY A 86 -0.55 9.13 -3.97
N GLN A 87 0.29 9.82 -4.76
CA GLN A 87 -0.02 11.17 -5.25
C GLN A 87 -1.28 11.19 -6.14
N TYR A 88 -1.54 10.11 -6.88
CA TYR A 88 -2.70 10.01 -7.78
C TYR A 88 -4.01 9.78 -7.02
N LEU A 89 -3.96 9.17 -5.83
CA LEU A 89 -5.12 9.06 -4.93
C LEU A 89 -5.52 10.40 -4.29
N ARG A 90 -4.71 11.45 -4.48
CA ARG A 90 -5.06 12.85 -4.12
C ARG A 90 -5.55 13.67 -5.29
N ASN A 91 -5.50 13.11 -6.51
CA ASN A 91 -5.89 13.86 -7.68
C ASN A 91 -7.42 14.03 -7.73
N LYS A 92 -7.87 15.26 -7.45
CA LYS A 92 -9.29 15.63 -7.40
C LYS A 92 -9.96 15.73 -8.77
N ASP A 93 -9.19 15.70 -9.86
CA ASP A 93 -9.74 15.57 -11.20
C ASP A 93 -10.30 14.15 -11.44
N VAL A 94 -9.93 13.19 -10.58
CA VAL A 94 -10.50 11.84 -10.54
C VAL A 94 -11.57 11.76 -9.46
N SER A 95 -12.71 11.14 -9.78
CA SER A 95 -13.81 10.98 -8.84
C SER A 95 -13.37 10.30 -7.55
N ILE A 96 -13.90 10.78 -6.43
CA ILE A 96 -13.60 10.20 -5.12
C ILE A 96 -14.00 8.73 -5.05
N ASP A 97 -15.13 8.35 -5.66
CA ASP A 97 -15.59 6.96 -5.70
C ASP A 97 -14.54 6.01 -6.30
N LEU A 98 -13.83 6.44 -7.35
CA LEU A 98 -12.82 5.62 -7.99
C LEU A 98 -11.59 5.47 -7.09
N ARG A 99 -11.16 6.56 -6.46
CA ARG A 99 -10.02 6.57 -5.52
C ARG A 99 -10.31 5.74 -4.28
N GLN A 100 -11.50 5.87 -3.70
CA GLN A 100 -11.92 5.06 -2.57
C GLN A 100 -12.06 3.57 -2.93
N SER A 101 -12.61 3.26 -4.11
CA SER A 101 -12.71 1.87 -4.59
C SER A 101 -11.33 1.22 -4.71
N CYS A 102 -10.33 1.97 -5.18
CA CYS A 102 -8.95 1.51 -5.22
C CYS A 102 -8.40 1.20 -3.82
N VAL A 103 -8.60 2.11 -2.85
CA VAL A 103 -8.14 1.90 -1.47
C VAL A 103 -8.84 0.70 -0.84
N ARG A 104 -10.15 0.52 -1.04
CA ARG A 104 -10.90 -0.65 -0.55
C ARG A 104 -10.42 -1.94 -1.19
N ALA A 105 -10.09 -1.94 -2.48
CA ALA A 105 -9.59 -3.12 -3.18
C ALA A 105 -8.27 -3.64 -2.59
N MET A 106 -7.43 -2.78 -2.00
CA MET A 106 -6.17 -3.19 -1.36
C MET A 106 -6.37 -4.22 -0.25
N TYR A 107 -7.55 -4.28 0.39
CA TYR A 107 -7.93 -5.35 1.32
C TYR A 107 -7.66 -6.76 0.75
N TRP A 108 -7.99 -6.97 -0.53
CA TRP A 108 -7.90 -8.29 -1.17
C TRP A 108 -6.45 -8.79 -1.32
N VAL A 109 -5.47 -7.88 -1.39
CA VAL A 109 -4.05 -8.25 -1.37
C VAL A 109 -3.72 -8.97 -0.06
N TYR A 110 -4.25 -8.49 1.06
CA TYR A 110 -4.00 -9.10 2.36
C TYR A 110 -4.84 -10.36 2.56
N ALA A 111 -6.15 -10.26 2.34
CA ALA A 111 -7.09 -11.35 2.58
C ALA A 111 -6.82 -12.57 1.70
N ASP A 112 -6.52 -12.35 0.42
CA ASP A 112 -6.37 -13.44 -0.55
C ASP A 112 -4.94 -13.90 -0.78
N PHE A 113 -3.94 -13.07 -0.47
CA PHE A 113 -2.55 -13.42 -0.71
C PHE A 113 -1.70 -13.45 0.56
N VAL A 114 -1.53 -12.32 1.26
CA VAL A 114 -0.63 -12.25 2.44
C VAL A 114 -1.05 -13.26 3.52
N SER A 115 -2.32 -13.26 3.89
CA SER A 115 -2.88 -14.16 4.91
C SER A 115 -2.79 -15.64 4.53
N LYS A 116 -2.85 -15.96 3.23
CA LYS A 116 -2.81 -17.36 2.76
C LYS A 116 -1.39 -17.88 2.55
N ARG A 117 -0.45 -17.00 2.20
CA ARG A 117 0.95 -17.36 1.95
C ARG A 117 1.83 -17.37 3.20
N LYS A 118 1.36 -16.80 4.33
CA LYS A 118 2.09 -16.72 5.61
C LYS A 118 3.50 -16.14 5.41
N LEU A 119 3.57 -15.02 4.70
CA LEU A 119 4.81 -14.31 4.42
C LEU A 119 5.42 -13.78 5.72
N GLN A 120 6.75 -13.67 5.78
CA GLN A 120 7.42 -12.97 6.88
C GLN A 120 7.36 -11.45 6.66
N GLU A 121 7.09 -10.72 7.74
CA GLU A 121 6.62 -9.32 7.72
C GLU A 121 7.63 -8.30 7.19
N THR A 122 8.91 -8.41 7.56
CA THR A 122 9.84 -7.27 7.51
C THR A 122 10.65 -7.14 6.22
N GLN A 123 10.30 -7.89 5.17
CA GLN A 123 11.07 -7.92 3.92
C GLN A 123 10.21 -7.79 2.65
N THR A 124 9.01 -7.18 2.75
CA THR A 124 8.14 -7.05 1.59
C THR A 124 7.53 -5.66 1.44
N CYS A 125 7.27 -5.27 0.20
CA CYS A 125 6.51 -4.11 -0.23
C CYS A 125 5.15 -3.98 0.46
N PHE A 126 4.56 -5.08 0.93
CA PHE A 126 3.28 -5.07 1.65
C PHE A 126 3.40 -4.38 3.02
N TRP A 127 4.57 -4.46 3.68
CA TRP A 127 4.82 -3.69 4.91
C TRP A 127 4.81 -2.19 4.63
N MET A 128 5.59 -1.77 3.62
CA MET A 128 5.80 -0.36 3.27
C MET A 128 4.60 0.26 2.52
N TRP A 129 3.67 -0.55 2.04
CA TRP A 129 2.49 -0.12 1.30
C TRP A 129 1.74 0.97 2.05
N TRP A 130 1.52 0.75 3.34
CA TRP A 130 0.79 1.69 4.20
C TRP A 130 1.66 2.78 4.81
N ASP A 131 2.94 2.86 4.47
CA ASP A 131 3.82 3.97 4.86
C ASP A 131 3.79 5.04 3.79
N LEU A 132 3.89 4.60 2.55
CA LEU A 132 4.00 5.47 1.38
C LEU A 132 2.65 6.07 1.00
N LEU A 133 1.55 5.33 1.19
CA LEU A 133 0.21 5.85 0.89
C LEU A 133 -0.20 7.02 1.80
N PRO A 134 -0.12 6.94 3.15
CA PRO A 134 -0.44 8.07 4.01
C PRO A 134 0.53 9.25 3.85
N GLN A 135 1.82 8.99 3.57
CA GLN A 135 2.77 10.06 3.25
C GLN A 135 2.31 10.89 2.06
N ALA A 136 1.63 10.28 1.08
CA ALA A 136 1.03 11.05 0.00
C ALA A 136 0.02 12.07 0.55
N PHE A 137 -0.83 11.73 1.52
CA PHE A 137 -1.85 12.62 2.10
C PHE A 137 -1.29 13.65 3.09
N TYR A 138 -0.09 13.42 3.65
CA TYR A 138 0.50 14.29 4.66
C TYR A 138 1.87 14.83 4.27
N ILE A 139 1.96 16.11 3.92
CA ILE A 139 3.26 16.78 3.77
C ILE A 139 3.86 16.99 5.17
N LYS A 140 5.15 16.67 5.34
CA LYS A 140 5.88 16.92 6.59
C LYS A 140 5.86 18.40 6.94
N GLY A 141 5.32 18.75 8.10
CA GLY A 141 5.13 20.14 8.54
C GLY A 141 3.75 20.71 8.26
N ASP A 142 2.88 19.93 7.60
CA ASP A 142 1.51 20.32 7.34
C ASP A 142 0.55 19.76 8.39
N THR A 143 -0.21 20.66 9.00
CA THR A 143 -1.12 20.39 10.13
C THR A 143 -2.59 20.44 9.73
N GLY A 144 -2.89 20.71 8.46
CA GLY A 144 -4.26 20.83 7.97
C GLY A 144 -4.86 19.50 7.54
N HIS A 145 -6.05 19.18 8.03
CA HIS A 145 -6.99 18.36 7.27
C HIS A 145 -7.47 19.22 6.10
N PHE A 146 -7.04 18.91 4.87
CA PHE A 146 -7.06 19.90 3.78
C PHE A 146 -8.41 20.20 3.14
N ASP A 147 -9.39 19.31 3.30
CA ASP A 147 -10.76 19.48 2.82
C ASP A 147 -11.55 18.21 3.15
N ASP A 148 -12.83 18.22 2.82
CA ASP A 148 -13.69 17.06 3.06
C ASP A 148 -13.30 15.86 2.19
N ASP A 149 -12.68 16.06 1.02
CA ASP A 149 -12.16 14.98 0.16
C ASP A 149 -11.02 14.20 0.84
N SER A 150 -10.05 14.92 1.43
CA SER A 150 -9.00 14.32 2.24
C SER A 150 -9.55 13.54 3.43
N LYS A 151 -10.53 14.09 4.16
CA LYS A 151 -11.14 13.39 5.31
C LYS A 151 -11.86 12.12 4.88
N GLU A 152 -12.56 12.15 3.75
CA GLU A 152 -13.23 10.96 3.20
C GLU A 152 -12.23 9.89 2.76
N MET A 153 -11.09 10.29 2.17
CA MET A 153 -10.01 9.36 1.84
C MET A 153 -9.34 8.78 3.09
N GLU A 154 -9.06 9.59 4.11
CA GLU A 154 -8.54 9.13 5.42
C GLU A 154 -9.50 8.14 6.08
N GLY A 155 -10.80 8.43 6.05
CA GLY A 155 -11.85 7.52 6.55
C GLY A 155 -11.86 6.20 5.80
N THR A 156 -11.71 6.24 4.47
CA THR A 156 -11.63 5.01 3.65
C THR A 156 -10.38 4.19 3.97
N ILE A 157 -9.23 4.84 4.19
CA ILE A 157 -7.99 4.16 4.61
C ILE A 157 -8.18 3.50 5.98
N LEU A 158 -8.77 4.22 6.94
CA LEU A 158 -9.10 3.68 8.26
C LEU A 158 -10.00 2.43 8.14
N GLU A 159 -11.08 2.50 7.36
CA GLU A 159 -12.01 1.39 7.14
C GLU A 159 -11.30 0.16 6.56
N THR A 160 -10.47 0.36 5.54
CA THR A 160 -9.71 -0.73 4.91
C THR A 160 -8.71 -1.35 5.88
N LEU A 161 -7.91 -0.54 6.58
CA LEU A 161 -6.93 -1.01 7.57
C LEU A 161 -7.62 -1.75 8.72
N SER A 162 -8.74 -1.23 9.22
CA SER A 162 -9.54 -1.89 10.24
C SER A 162 -10.04 -3.25 9.76
N SER A 163 -10.45 -3.35 8.49
CA SER A 163 -10.88 -4.62 7.89
C SER A 163 -9.73 -5.63 7.75
N ILE A 164 -8.51 -5.17 7.40
CA ILE A 164 -7.31 -6.01 7.36
C ILE A 164 -6.93 -6.49 8.77
N LEU A 165 -7.06 -5.62 9.79
CA LEU A 165 -6.77 -5.95 11.19
C LEU A 165 -7.66 -7.08 11.74
N GLN A 166 -8.86 -7.27 11.19
CA GLN A 166 -9.77 -8.36 11.55
C GLN A 166 -9.39 -9.71 10.90
N LEU A 167 -8.41 -9.74 10.00
CA LEU A 167 -7.91 -10.99 9.44
C LEU A 167 -7.18 -11.81 10.52
N GLN A 168 -7.43 -13.12 10.55
CA GLN A 168 -6.80 -14.06 11.48
C GLN A 168 -5.38 -14.45 11.02
N ASP A 169 -4.55 -13.45 10.72
CA ASP A 169 -3.18 -13.59 10.24
C ASP A 169 -2.30 -12.46 10.79
N ILE A 170 -1.29 -12.83 11.57
CA ILE A 170 -0.42 -11.89 12.29
C ILE A 170 0.33 -10.94 11.35
N THR A 171 0.75 -11.42 10.18
CA THR A 171 1.45 -10.59 9.19
C THR A 171 0.54 -9.48 8.67
N SER A 172 -0.69 -9.83 8.30
CA SER A 172 -1.69 -8.87 7.83
C SER A 172 -2.08 -7.88 8.93
N GLN A 173 -2.28 -8.37 10.16
CA GLN A 173 -2.55 -7.52 11.33
C GLN A 173 -1.42 -6.54 11.59
N ARG A 174 -0.16 -6.98 11.46
CA ARG A 174 1.01 -6.11 11.66
C ARG A 174 1.13 -5.03 10.60
N CYS A 175 0.94 -5.36 9.33
CA CYS A 175 0.88 -4.35 8.28
C CYS A 175 -0.26 -3.34 8.52
N ALA A 176 -1.42 -3.79 9.01
CA ALA A 176 -2.54 -2.91 9.31
C ALA A 176 -2.25 -1.97 10.50
N LEU A 177 -1.70 -2.51 11.59
CA LEU A 177 -1.29 -1.74 12.77
C LEU A 177 -0.23 -0.70 12.43
N HIS A 178 0.74 -1.08 11.60
CA HIS A 178 1.76 -0.18 11.08
C HIS A 178 1.13 1.00 10.32
N GLY A 179 0.26 0.69 9.36
CA GLY A 179 -0.48 1.71 8.60
C GLY A 179 -1.36 2.61 9.48
N LEU A 180 -2.00 2.05 10.50
CA LEU A 180 -2.79 2.82 11.47
C LEU A 180 -1.93 3.76 12.30
N GLY A 181 -0.70 3.37 12.63
CA GLY A 181 0.28 4.23 13.30
C GLY A 181 0.74 5.42 12.45
N HIS A 182 0.72 5.31 11.13
CA HIS A 182 1.00 6.45 10.23
C HIS A 182 -0.23 7.31 9.92
N LEU A 183 -1.44 6.82 10.22
CA LEU A 183 -2.70 7.48 9.86
C LEU A 183 -3.10 8.54 10.91
N LYS A 184 -3.18 9.81 10.49
CA LYS A 184 -3.59 10.93 11.37
C LYS A 184 -5.11 11.02 11.66
N HIS A 185 -5.87 9.96 11.38
CA HIS A 185 -7.31 9.94 11.58
C HIS A 185 -7.64 9.84 13.08
N PRO A 186 -8.60 10.62 13.62
CA PRO A 186 -8.87 10.67 15.07
C PRO A 186 -9.27 9.33 15.70
N LYS A 187 -9.84 8.42 14.89
CA LYS A 187 -10.22 7.06 15.33
C LYS A 187 -9.10 6.01 15.22
N ALA A 188 -7.96 6.32 14.60
CA ALA A 188 -6.88 5.33 14.46
C ALA A 188 -6.39 4.84 15.83
N ARG A 189 -6.21 5.78 16.77
CA ARG A 189 -5.88 5.49 18.18
C ARG A 189 -6.88 4.54 18.84
N GLU A 190 -8.18 4.78 18.63
CA GLU A 190 -9.27 3.97 19.21
C GLU A 190 -9.20 2.54 18.68
N VAL A 191 -9.09 2.37 17.36
CA VAL A 191 -8.99 1.05 16.71
C VAL A 191 -7.79 0.25 17.21
N VAL A 192 -6.62 0.89 17.34
CA VAL A 192 -5.42 0.22 17.87
C VAL A 192 -5.58 -0.10 19.35
N GLY A 193 -6.21 0.79 20.12
CA GLY A 193 -6.52 0.57 21.54
C GLY A 193 -7.41 -0.66 21.75
N ASP A 194 -8.50 -0.77 21.00
CA ASP A 194 -9.41 -1.91 21.05
C ASP A 194 -8.68 -3.23 20.73
N TYR A 195 -7.80 -3.22 19.73
CA TYR A 195 -6.97 -4.37 19.39
C TYR A 195 -6.01 -4.77 20.53
N ILE A 196 -5.37 -3.80 21.19
CA ILE A 196 -4.48 -4.05 22.33
C ILE A 196 -5.27 -4.66 23.50
N ASP A 197 -6.47 -4.18 23.76
CA ASP A 197 -7.31 -4.69 24.85
C ASP A 197 -7.75 -6.15 24.60
N GLU A 198 -8.06 -6.48 23.35
CA GLU A 198 -8.49 -7.83 22.97
C GLU A 198 -7.32 -8.81 22.81
N HIS A 199 -6.23 -8.39 22.15
CA HIS A 199 -5.15 -9.28 21.70
C HIS A 199 -3.79 -8.99 22.33
N GLY A 200 -3.63 -7.91 23.10
CA GLY A 200 -2.32 -7.48 23.63
C GLY A 200 -1.64 -8.53 24.51
N GLY A 201 -2.41 -9.42 25.15
CA GLY A 201 -1.89 -10.55 25.92
C GLY A 201 -1.18 -11.63 25.10
N GLU A 202 -1.40 -11.66 23.78
CA GLU A 202 -0.76 -12.60 22.84
C GLU A 202 0.66 -12.16 22.45
N TRP A 203 1.02 -10.92 22.74
CA TRP A 203 2.29 -10.31 22.35
C TRP A 203 3.32 -10.34 23.49
N ASN A 204 4.59 -10.51 23.12
CA ASN A 204 5.69 -10.36 24.06
C ASN A 204 5.87 -8.87 24.48
N GLU A 205 6.80 -8.60 25.39
CA GLU A 205 7.02 -7.24 25.90
C GLU A 205 7.39 -6.23 24.80
N GLU A 206 8.32 -6.60 23.92
CA GLU A 206 8.74 -5.75 22.79
C GLU A 206 7.57 -5.48 21.81
N GLY A 207 6.79 -6.52 21.52
CA GLY A 207 5.60 -6.44 20.70
C GLY A 207 4.55 -5.50 21.28
N ARG A 208 4.31 -5.56 22.60
CA ARG A 208 3.40 -4.64 23.29
C ARG A 208 3.91 -3.19 23.23
N GLN A 209 5.22 -2.97 23.39
CA GLN A 209 5.80 -1.63 23.22
C GLN A 209 5.63 -1.10 21.79
N TRP A 210 5.74 -1.97 20.79
CA TRP A 210 5.48 -1.59 19.39
C TRP A 210 3.99 -1.32 19.11
N LEU A 211 3.06 -2.09 19.70
CA LEU A 211 1.63 -1.78 19.59
C LEU A 211 1.31 -0.39 20.17
N GLU A 212 1.98 -0.03 21.26
CA GLU A 212 1.86 1.29 21.86
C GLU A 212 2.36 2.39 20.92
N THR A 213 3.48 2.21 20.20
CA THR A 213 3.90 3.20 19.19
C THR A 213 2.91 3.32 18.03
N CYS A 214 2.26 2.22 17.63
CA CYS A 214 1.17 2.25 16.65
C CYS A 214 -0.03 3.05 17.18
N ARG A 215 -0.41 2.87 18.46
CA ARG A 215 -1.53 3.60 19.08
C ARG A 215 -1.25 5.09 19.22
N GLU A 216 -0.03 5.45 19.57
CA GLU A 216 0.40 6.85 19.74
C GLU A 216 0.70 7.55 18.41
N GLY A 217 0.74 6.81 17.29
CA GLY A 217 1.05 7.34 15.97
C GLY A 217 2.52 7.75 15.81
N THR A 218 3.42 7.03 16.49
CA THR A 218 4.87 7.29 16.52
C THR A 218 5.68 6.11 16.00
N VAL A 219 5.07 5.27 15.17
CA VAL A 219 5.75 4.13 14.55
C VAL A 219 6.75 4.62 13.50
N GLU A 220 7.93 4.00 13.45
CA GLU A 220 9.01 4.32 12.50
C GLU A 220 9.04 3.35 11.33
#